data_AF-A0A2H0BAA9-F1
#
_entry.id   AF-A0A2H0BAA9-F1
#
_cell.length_a   1.000
_cell.length_b   1.000
_cell.length_c   1.000
_cell.angle_alpha   90.00
_cell.angle_beta   90.00
_cell.angle_gamma   90.00
#
_symmetry.space_group_name_H-M   'P 1'
#
loop_
_entity.id
_entity.type
_entity.pdbx_description
1 polymer ?
#
loop_
_entity_poly.entity_id
_entity_poly.type
_entity_poly.pdbx_seq_one_letter_code
_entity_poly.pdbx_strand_id
1 'polypeptide(L)'
;MSEKITDKSAGLNGGFEVFQNGLPVNWLMYTSKTVPNSDFKIILDKSVFKEGQQSLKFEVKKCTGKAAWRSPGFTNEFFEVDKFMGEATYRISFWIKNSGTKFRITTACVKAMTGDDSLKKIIEENTEIVNWKYMEIDINIPKDYWLKMELSILEPGTFWIDDIKIDKIE
;
A
#
# COMPACT_ATOMS: atom_id res chain seq x y z
N MET A 1 13.68 -1.32 -9.07
CA MET A 1 12.74 -1.73 -10.13
C MET A 1 11.44 -2.15 -9.44
N SER A 2 10.30 -2.15 -10.11
CA SER A 2 9.00 -2.52 -9.54
C SER A 2 8.09 -2.99 -10.66
N GLU A 3 7.04 -3.75 -10.34
CA GLU A 3 6.11 -4.29 -11.33
C GLU A 3 4.73 -3.63 -11.15
N LYS A 4 4.17 -3.09 -12.25
CA LYS A 4 2.83 -2.49 -12.27
C LYS A 4 2.08 -2.96 -13.51
N ILE A 5 0.83 -3.36 -13.33
CA ILE A 5 -0.12 -3.62 -14.41
C ILE A 5 -1.27 -2.63 -14.22
N THR A 6 -1.63 -1.90 -15.27
CA THR A 6 -2.66 -0.85 -15.21
C THR A 6 -3.91 -1.29 -15.96
N ASP A 7 -5.07 -1.12 -15.31
CA ASP A 7 -6.40 -1.32 -15.86
C ASP A 7 -7.34 -0.25 -15.29
N LYS A 8 -7.64 0.78 -16.09
CA LYS A 8 -8.52 1.88 -15.65
C LYS A 8 -9.93 1.43 -15.28
N SER A 9 -10.42 0.31 -15.86
CA SER A 9 -11.76 -0.19 -15.56
C SER A 9 -11.91 -0.73 -14.14
N ALA A 10 -10.78 -1.12 -13.51
CA ALA A 10 -10.74 -1.58 -12.13
C ALA A 10 -10.74 -0.43 -11.09
N GLY A 11 -10.72 0.84 -11.52
CA GLY A 11 -10.69 2.00 -10.64
C GLY A 11 -9.48 1.97 -9.69
N LEU A 12 -9.69 2.28 -8.41
CA LEU A 12 -8.61 2.23 -7.41
C LEU A 12 -8.11 0.79 -7.17
N ASN A 13 -8.99 -0.21 -7.32
CA ASN A 13 -8.75 -1.59 -6.94
C ASN A 13 -8.27 -1.74 -5.47
N GLY A 14 -8.90 -1.00 -4.55
CA GLY A 14 -8.52 -0.94 -3.13
C GLY A 14 -8.84 -2.18 -2.31
N GLY A 15 -9.90 -2.91 -2.68
CA GLY A 15 -10.22 -4.26 -2.16
C GLY A 15 -9.48 -5.39 -2.88
N PHE A 16 -8.55 -5.07 -3.80
CA PHE A 16 -7.73 -6.06 -4.49
C PHE A 16 -8.52 -7.15 -5.23
N GLU A 17 -9.65 -6.80 -5.84
CA GLU A 17 -10.55 -7.75 -6.52
C GLU A 17 -10.07 -8.13 -7.93
N VAL A 18 -9.23 -7.30 -8.55
CA VAL A 18 -8.73 -7.51 -9.92
C VAL A 18 -7.24 -7.80 -9.93
N PHE A 19 -6.88 -8.98 -10.48
CA PHE A 19 -5.50 -9.47 -10.59
C PHE A 19 -5.17 -9.82 -12.04
N GLN A 20 -3.95 -9.51 -12.45
CA GLN A 20 -3.39 -9.94 -13.73
C GLN A 20 -1.95 -10.42 -13.50
N ASN A 21 -1.58 -11.54 -14.12
CA ASN A 21 -0.26 -12.16 -13.97
C ASN A 21 0.19 -12.35 -12.51
N GLY A 22 -0.76 -12.62 -11.60
CA GLY A 22 -0.48 -12.85 -10.18
C GLY A 22 -0.23 -11.60 -9.33
N LEU A 23 -0.47 -10.40 -9.86
CA LEU A 23 -0.36 -9.13 -9.13
C LEU A 23 -1.67 -8.34 -9.17
N PRO A 24 -1.99 -7.56 -8.11
CA PRO A 24 -3.13 -6.66 -8.15
C PRO A 24 -2.90 -5.57 -9.20
N VAL A 25 -3.90 -5.31 -10.05
CA VAL A 25 -3.81 -4.21 -11.01
C VAL A 25 -3.85 -2.86 -10.29
N ASN A 26 -3.32 -1.83 -10.94
CA ASN A 26 -3.24 -0.42 -10.52
C ASN A 26 -2.30 -0.13 -9.36
N TRP A 27 -1.80 -1.14 -8.66
CA TRP A 27 -0.78 -1.01 -7.62
C TRP A 27 0.62 -1.29 -8.17
N LEU A 28 1.60 -0.46 -7.81
CA LEU A 28 3.00 -0.72 -8.14
C LEU A 28 3.59 -1.58 -7.03
N MET A 29 3.86 -2.84 -7.36
CA MET A 29 4.28 -3.86 -6.41
C MET A 29 5.80 -3.97 -6.35
N TYR A 30 6.32 -4.10 -5.12
CA TYR A 30 7.70 -4.49 -4.88
C TYR A 30 7.73 -6.01 -4.75
N THR A 31 8.24 -6.70 -5.76
CA THR A 31 8.25 -8.17 -5.83
C THR A 31 9.61 -8.74 -5.43
N SER A 32 9.69 -10.04 -5.19
CA SER A 32 10.95 -10.72 -4.87
C SER A 32 11.97 -10.65 -6.02
N LYS A 33 11.53 -10.37 -7.25
CA LYS A 33 12.41 -10.11 -8.39
C LYS A 33 13.09 -8.75 -8.30
N THR A 34 12.45 -7.78 -7.64
CA THR A 34 12.88 -6.39 -7.64
C THR A 34 13.49 -5.93 -6.32
N VAL A 35 13.16 -6.60 -5.22
CA VAL A 35 13.69 -6.31 -3.88
C VAL A 35 14.94 -7.15 -3.63
N PRO A 36 16.14 -6.55 -3.50
CA PRO A 36 17.38 -7.29 -3.31
C PRO A 36 17.41 -8.03 -1.96
N ASN A 37 18.04 -9.21 -1.94
CA ASN A 37 18.26 -10.01 -0.73
C ASN A 37 16.98 -10.33 0.06
N SER A 38 15.88 -10.63 -0.64
CA SER A 38 14.58 -10.92 -0.05
C SER A 38 14.04 -12.29 -0.46
N ASP A 39 13.19 -12.87 0.37
CA ASP A 39 12.39 -14.08 0.09
C ASP A 39 10.99 -13.85 0.66
N PHE A 40 10.02 -13.70 -0.23
CA PHE A 40 8.62 -13.48 0.12
C PHE A 40 7.70 -13.81 -1.04
N LYS A 41 6.41 -13.93 -0.72
CA LYS A 41 5.33 -14.07 -1.69
C LYS A 41 4.31 -12.96 -1.51
N ILE A 42 3.80 -12.47 -2.63
CA ILE A 42 2.59 -11.67 -2.71
C ILE A 42 1.48 -12.65 -3.10
N ILE A 43 0.42 -12.72 -2.30
CA ILE A 43 -0.62 -13.73 -2.43
C ILE A 43 -1.96 -13.03 -2.45
N LEU A 44 -2.84 -13.54 -3.31
CA LEU A 44 -4.25 -13.25 -3.30
C LEU A 44 -4.95 -14.21 -2.34
N ASP A 45 -5.27 -13.74 -1.14
CA ASP A 45 -5.82 -14.59 -0.08
C ASP A 45 -7.35 -14.61 -0.15
N LYS A 46 -7.88 -15.73 -0.66
CA LYS A 46 -9.34 -15.98 -0.76
C LYS A 46 -9.95 -16.57 0.51
N SER A 47 -9.13 -16.81 1.55
CA SER A 47 -9.55 -17.42 2.80
C SER A 47 -9.62 -16.42 3.95
N VAL A 48 -8.76 -15.41 3.93
CA VAL A 48 -8.71 -14.34 4.92
C VAL A 48 -8.84 -13.01 4.19
N PHE A 49 -10.04 -12.44 4.21
CA PHE A 49 -10.34 -11.14 3.60
C PHE A 49 -11.32 -10.34 4.47
N LYS A 50 -11.42 -9.04 4.23
CA LYS A 50 -12.32 -8.15 4.95
C LYS A 50 -13.56 -7.86 4.13
N GLU A 51 -13.40 -7.59 2.84
CA GLU A 51 -14.51 -7.36 1.92
C GLU A 51 -14.33 -8.16 0.62
N GLY A 52 -15.35 -8.16 -0.23
CA GLY A 52 -15.25 -8.79 -1.55
C GLY A 52 -15.03 -10.30 -1.44
N GLN A 53 -14.05 -10.80 -2.20
CA GLN A 53 -13.74 -12.23 -2.30
C GLN A 53 -12.32 -12.57 -1.86
N GLN A 54 -11.48 -11.56 -1.60
CA GLN A 54 -10.06 -11.76 -1.38
C GLN A 54 -9.37 -10.54 -0.77
N SER A 55 -8.17 -10.72 -0.23
CA SER A 55 -7.32 -9.62 0.23
C SER A 55 -5.90 -9.76 -0.29
N LEU A 56 -5.10 -8.70 -0.12
CA LEU A 56 -3.67 -8.73 -0.43
C LEU A 56 -2.87 -9.21 0.77
N LYS A 57 -2.14 -10.30 0.58
CA LYS A 57 -1.28 -10.91 1.59
C LYS A 57 0.20 -10.87 1.20
N PHE A 58 1.03 -10.58 2.18
CA PHE A 58 2.49 -10.74 2.12
C PHE A 58 2.91 -11.85 3.08
N GLU A 59 3.57 -12.89 2.55
CA GLU A 59 4.28 -13.90 3.36
C GLU A 59 5.78 -13.66 3.21
N VAL A 60 6.41 -13.07 4.23
CA VAL A 60 7.80 -12.65 4.20
C VAL A 60 8.65 -13.59 5.05
N LYS A 61 9.62 -14.26 4.41
CA LYS A 61 10.62 -15.11 5.08
C LYS A 61 11.92 -14.35 5.34
N LYS A 62 12.27 -13.42 4.46
CA LYS A 62 13.50 -12.63 4.53
C LYS A 62 13.33 -11.27 3.85
N CYS A 63 13.78 -10.21 4.51
CA CYS A 63 13.89 -8.86 3.96
C CYS A 63 15.00 -8.07 4.67
N THR A 64 15.39 -6.92 4.11
CA THR A 64 16.48 -6.09 4.66
C THR A 64 16.02 -4.98 5.62
N GLY A 65 14.71 -4.78 5.76
CA GLY A 65 14.13 -3.76 6.66
C GLY A 65 14.39 -2.30 6.26
N LYS A 66 14.87 -2.04 5.04
CA LYS A 66 15.29 -0.70 4.57
C LYS A 66 14.14 0.21 4.12
N ALA A 67 12.89 -0.24 4.24
CA ALA A 67 11.67 0.39 3.71
C ALA A 67 11.71 0.66 2.19
N ALA A 68 10.63 1.26 1.68
CA ALA A 68 10.42 1.61 0.28
C ALA A 68 10.67 0.42 -0.66
N TRP A 69 11.11 0.68 -1.89
CA TRP A 69 11.43 -0.33 -2.90
C TRP A 69 12.48 -1.38 -2.47
N ARG A 70 13.13 -1.20 -1.32
CA ARG A 70 14.10 -2.15 -0.74
C ARG A 70 13.45 -3.13 0.25
N SER A 71 12.14 -3.09 0.38
CA SER A 71 11.34 -3.98 1.23
C SER A 71 10.13 -4.52 0.46
N PRO A 72 9.59 -5.70 0.82
CA PRO A 72 8.30 -6.16 0.33
C PRO A 72 7.22 -5.11 0.57
N GLY A 73 6.30 -4.93 -0.37
CA GLY A 73 5.22 -3.95 -0.24
C GLY A 73 4.75 -3.42 -1.58
N PHE A 74 4.22 -2.20 -1.56
CA PHE A 74 3.73 -1.51 -2.75
C PHE A 74 3.82 0.00 -2.58
N THR A 75 3.67 0.72 -3.69
CA THR A 75 3.30 2.13 -3.67
C THR A 75 2.27 2.46 -4.74
N ASN A 76 1.55 3.56 -4.56
CA ASN A 76 0.72 4.13 -5.59
C ASN A 76 0.62 5.65 -5.47
N GLU A 77 0.54 6.29 -6.63
CA GLU A 77 0.26 7.73 -6.82
C GLU A 77 -1.08 7.95 -7.54
N PHE A 78 -1.84 6.88 -7.76
CA PHE A 78 -3.25 6.88 -8.16
C PHE A 78 -3.53 7.52 -9.53
N PHE A 79 -2.57 7.42 -10.45
CA PHE A 79 -2.74 7.89 -11.84
C PHE A 79 -3.91 7.23 -12.57
N GLU A 80 -4.34 6.05 -12.12
CA GLU A 80 -5.42 5.26 -12.71
C GLU A 80 -6.81 5.83 -12.45
N VAL A 81 -6.93 6.66 -11.41
CA VAL A 81 -8.17 7.32 -10.99
C VAL A 81 -7.99 8.85 -10.98
N ASP A 82 -7.24 9.37 -11.95
CA ASP A 82 -6.96 10.79 -12.19
C ASP A 82 -6.17 11.52 -11.09
N LYS A 83 -5.55 10.78 -10.16
CA LYS A 83 -4.82 11.26 -8.97
C LYS A 83 -5.68 12.06 -8.00
N PHE A 84 -5.34 11.94 -6.72
CA PHE A 84 -5.85 12.81 -5.67
C PHE A 84 -4.96 14.07 -5.58
N MET A 85 -5.21 15.03 -6.47
CA MET A 85 -4.44 16.27 -6.63
C MET A 85 -5.19 17.47 -6.07
N GLY A 86 -4.44 18.52 -5.73
CA GLY A 86 -4.97 19.85 -5.45
C GLY A 86 -5.26 20.08 -3.97
N GLU A 87 -5.43 21.36 -3.64
CA GLU A 87 -5.66 21.83 -2.27
C GLU A 87 -6.92 21.20 -1.67
N ALA A 88 -6.71 20.19 -0.83
CA ALA A 88 -7.76 19.36 -0.25
C ALA A 88 -7.21 18.53 0.91
N THR A 89 -8.09 18.13 1.82
CA THR A 89 -7.79 17.08 2.80
C THR A 89 -8.39 15.76 2.32
N TYR A 90 -7.56 14.72 2.24
CA TYR A 90 -7.99 13.36 1.93
C TYR A 90 -7.87 12.46 3.16
N ARG A 91 -8.87 11.61 3.37
CA ARG A 91 -8.81 10.49 4.31
C ARG A 91 -8.50 9.22 3.56
N ILE A 92 -7.42 8.56 3.95
CA ILE A 92 -7.09 7.22 3.49
C ILE A 92 -7.49 6.25 4.58
N SER A 93 -8.37 5.30 4.27
CA SER A 93 -8.81 4.26 5.19
C SER A 93 -8.53 2.87 4.63
N PHE A 94 -8.26 1.91 5.51
CA PHE A 94 -7.97 0.53 5.14
C PHE A 94 -8.04 -0.40 6.34
N TRP A 95 -8.10 -1.70 6.10
CA TRP A 95 -8.07 -2.72 7.14
C TRP A 95 -6.77 -3.51 7.07
N ILE A 96 -6.20 -3.83 8.24
CA ILE A 96 -4.98 -4.64 8.34
C ILE A 96 -5.14 -5.83 9.28
N LYS A 97 -4.37 -6.88 8.98
CA LYS A 97 -3.99 -7.93 9.93
C LYS A 97 -2.48 -8.10 9.89
N ASN A 98 -1.90 -8.41 11.04
CA ASN A 98 -0.46 -8.52 11.20
C ASN A 98 -0.14 -9.72 12.06
N SER A 99 0.65 -10.65 11.54
CA SER A 99 1.16 -11.79 12.27
C SER A 99 2.68 -11.83 12.25
N GLY A 100 3.26 -11.34 13.35
CA GLY A 100 4.69 -11.42 13.64
C GLY A 100 5.60 -10.59 12.75
N THR A 101 5.12 -9.58 12.02
CA THR A 101 6.00 -8.67 11.25
C THR A 101 5.93 -7.23 11.74
N LYS A 102 6.99 -6.47 11.42
CA LYS A 102 7.03 -5.01 11.50
C LYS A 102 6.68 -4.43 10.13
N PHE A 103 5.76 -3.47 10.09
CA PHE A 103 5.35 -2.81 8.86
C PHE A 103 5.41 -1.29 8.99
N ARG A 104 5.51 -0.61 7.85
CA ARG A 104 5.43 0.84 7.72
C ARG A 104 4.46 1.21 6.61
N ILE A 105 3.48 2.05 6.91
CA ILE A 105 2.63 2.71 5.93
C ILE A 105 2.98 4.19 5.92
N THR A 106 3.25 4.71 4.74
CA THR A 106 3.57 6.13 4.52
C THR A 106 2.55 6.72 3.56
N THR A 107 1.95 7.84 3.95
CA THR A 107 1.23 8.72 3.01
C THR A 107 2.05 9.99 2.84
N ALA A 108 2.13 10.51 1.63
CA ALA A 108 3.00 11.64 1.30
C ALA A 108 2.35 12.56 0.26
N CYS A 109 2.74 13.82 0.32
CA CYS A 109 2.51 14.78 -0.75
C CYS A 109 3.69 14.74 -1.72
N VAL A 110 3.43 14.44 -2.99
CA VAL A 110 4.45 14.41 -4.04
C VAL A 110 4.06 15.31 -5.21
N LYS A 111 5.04 15.76 -5.97
CA LYS A 111 4.86 16.49 -7.22
C LYS A 111 5.86 15.99 -8.27
N ALA A 112 5.88 16.61 -9.45
CA ALA A 112 6.79 16.17 -10.51
C ALA A 112 8.26 16.19 -10.02
N MET A 113 8.92 15.04 -10.12
CA MET A 113 10.34 14.82 -9.77
C MET A 113 10.75 15.11 -8.32
N THR A 114 9.83 15.46 -7.43
CA THR A 114 10.14 15.84 -6.05
C THR A 114 9.03 15.41 -5.09
N GLY A 115 9.39 15.08 -3.86
CA GLY A 115 8.46 14.91 -2.75
C GLY A 115 8.86 15.85 -1.63
N ASP A 116 7.92 16.14 -0.73
CA ASP A 116 8.22 16.88 0.49
C ASP A 116 8.14 15.94 1.69
N ASP A 117 9.30 15.65 2.27
CA ASP A 117 9.40 14.76 3.43
C ASP A 117 8.70 15.31 4.68
N SER A 118 8.56 16.64 4.78
CA SER A 118 7.85 17.27 5.89
C SER A 118 6.33 17.07 5.84
N LEU A 119 5.81 16.69 4.66
CA LEU A 119 4.39 16.46 4.41
C LEU A 119 4.02 14.97 4.42
N LYS A 120 4.85 14.13 5.06
CA LYS A 120 4.60 12.70 5.22
C LYS A 120 3.85 12.40 6.51
N LYS A 121 2.93 11.44 6.46
CA LYS A 121 2.44 10.73 7.63
C LYS A 121 2.99 9.31 7.58
N ILE A 122 3.49 8.83 8.71
CA ILE A 122 4.09 7.51 8.83
C ILE A 122 3.43 6.79 9.99
N ILE A 123 2.92 5.59 9.72
CA ILE A 123 2.55 4.60 10.73
C ILE A 123 3.58 3.49 10.64
N GLU A 124 4.28 3.22 11.74
CA GLU A 124 5.19 2.09 11.85
C GLU A 124 4.84 1.30 13.11
N GLU A 125 4.40 0.06 12.94
CA GLU A 125 3.95 -0.81 14.03
C GLU A 125 4.52 -2.23 13.83
N ASN A 126 4.64 -2.96 14.93
CA ASN A 126 5.02 -4.37 14.97
C ASN A 126 4.11 -5.20 15.87
N THR A 127 2.93 -4.66 16.22
CA THR A 127 1.98 -5.32 17.12
C THR A 127 1.25 -6.44 16.39
N GLU A 128 1.05 -7.57 17.06
CA GLU A 128 0.20 -8.66 16.57
C GLU A 128 -1.25 -8.17 16.45
N ILE A 129 -1.86 -8.35 15.28
CA ILE A 129 -3.23 -7.93 14.97
C ILE A 129 -3.98 -9.17 14.46
N VAL A 130 -4.53 -9.93 15.42
CA VAL A 130 -5.22 -11.21 15.17
C VAL A 130 -6.54 -11.01 14.39
N ASN A 131 -7.27 -9.95 14.71
CA ASN A 131 -8.51 -9.56 14.05
C ASN A 131 -8.28 -8.32 13.18
N TRP A 132 -9.06 -8.15 12.11
CA TRP A 132 -8.98 -6.97 11.24
C TRP A 132 -9.07 -5.68 12.05
N LYS A 133 -8.04 -4.84 11.95
CA LYS A 133 -7.97 -3.51 12.57
C LYS A 133 -8.21 -2.47 11.47
N TYR A 134 -9.21 -1.62 11.68
CA TYR A 134 -9.44 -0.47 10.83
C TYR A 134 -8.42 0.63 11.14
N MET A 135 -7.88 1.24 10.11
CA MET A 135 -6.89 2.31 10.18
C MET A 135 -7.34 3.47 9.28
N GLU A 136 -7.04 4.69 9.71
CA GLU A 136 -7.29 5.89 8.92
C GLU A 136 -6.14 6.88 9.06
N ILE A 137 -5.87 7.61 7.98
CA ILE A 137 -4.84 8.64 7.90
C ILE A 137 -5.43 9.83 7.13
N ASP A 138 -5.52 10.96 7.81
CA ASP A 138 -5.85 12.23 7.17
C ASP A 138 -4.57 12.92 6.70
N ILE A 139 -4.58 13.39 5.46
CA ILE A 139 -3.47 14.12 4.85
C ILE A 139 -3.98 15.31 4.05
N ASN A 140 -3.44 16.48 4.36
CA ASN A 140 -3.68 17.69 3.59
C ASN A 140 -2.72 17.71 2.41
N ILE A 141 -3.27 17.79 1.19
CA ILE A 141 -2.53 17.87 -0.06
C ILE A 141 -2.50 19.35 -0.48
N PRO A 142 -1.32 20.00 -0.54
CA PRO A 142 -1.23 21.37 -1.01
C PRO A 142 -1.52 21.50 -2.51
N LYS A 143 -1.74 22.74 -2.94
CA LYS A 143 -1.77 23.10 -4.36
C LYS A 143 -0.51 22.58 -5.08
N ASP A 144 -0.70 21.99 -6.26
CA ASP A 144 0.33 21.40 -7.12
C ASP A 144 0.96 20.07 -6.62
N TYR A 145 0.48 19.53 -5.50
CA TYR A 145 0.84 18.20 -5.01
C TYR A 145 -0.28 17.19 -5.29
N TRP A 146 0.07 15.91 -5.25
CA TRP A 146 -0.88 14.80 -5.20
C TRP A 146 -0.47 13.78 -4.15
N LEU A 147 -1.44 12.96 -3.76
CA LEU A 147 -1.25 11.88 -2.80
C LEU A 147 -0.39 10.74 -3.34
N LYS A 148 0.51 10.26 -2.50
CA LYS A 148 1.18 8.97 -2.63
C LYS A 148 0.94 8.13 -1.38
N MET A 149 0.71 6.83 -1.54
CA MET A 149 0.71 5.83 -0.46
C MET A 149 1.81 4.80 -0.69
N GLU A 150 2.45 4.33 0.37
CA GLU A 150 3.47 3.29 0.32
C GLU A 150 3.35 2.36 1.54
N LEU A 151 3.38 1.05 1.30
CA LEU A 151 3.50 0.01 2.31
C LEU A 151 4.90 -0.61 2.22
N SER A 152 5.53 -0.86 3.36
CA SER A 152 6.78 -1.61 3.48
C SER A 152 6.71 -2.62 4.63
N ILE A 153 7.00 -3.89 4.34
CA ILE A 153 7.18 -4.92 5.35
C ILE A 153 8.67 -4.97 5.72
N LEU A 154 8.97 -4.65 6.98
CA LEU A 154 10.33 -4.40 7.45
C LEU A 154 11.00 -5.64 8.06
N GLU A 155 10.20 -6.60 8.54
CA GLU A 155 10.68 -7.83 9.15
C GLU A 155 9.95 -9.07 8.60
N PRO A 156 10.50 -10.30 8.73
CA PRO A 156 9.77 -11.51 8.41
C PRO A 156 8.43 -11.62 9.16
N GLY A 157 7.49 -12.38 8.60
CA GLY A 157 6.14 -12.57 9.15
C GLY A 157 5.08 -12.50 8.06
N THR A 158 3.82 -12.39 8.45
CA THR A 158 2.69 -12.33 7.52
C THR A 158 1.86 -11.08 7.74
N PHE A 159 1.53 -10.39 6.66
CA PHE A 159 0.74 -9.17 6.70
C PHE A 159 -0.39 -9.23 5.68
N TRP A 160 -1.57 -8.76 6.07
CA TRP A 160 -2.71 -8.60 5.18
C TRP A 160 -3.18 -7.15 5.20
N ILE A 161 -3.62 -6.67 4.05
CA ILE A 161 -4.28 -5.39 3.89
C ILE A 161 -5.44 -5.54 2.91
N ASP A 162 -6.51 -4.81 3.17
CA ASP A 162 -7.73 -4.87 2.38
C ASP A 162 -8.51 -3.56 2.47
N ASP A 163 -9.46 -3.39 1.54
CA ASP A 163 -10.46 -2.32 1.51
C ASP A 163 -9.86 -0.91 1.62
N ILE A 164 -8.86 -0.61 0.77
CA ILE A 164 -8.25 0.74 0.73
C ILE A 164 -9.21 1.73 0.07
N LYS A 165 -9.61 2.78 0.80
CA LYS A 165 -10.43 3.90 0.30
C LYS A 165 -9.72 5.22 0.48
N ILE A 166 -10.06 6.15 -0.41
CA ILE A 166 -9.55 7.51 -0.39
C ILE A 166 -10.72 8.44 -0.64
N ASP A 167 -11.07 9.22 0.38
CA ASP A 167 -12.19 10.14 0.34
C ASP A 167 -11.68 11.57 0.50
N LYS A 168 -12.16 12.49 -0.35
CA LYS A 168 -11.95 13.92 -0.12
C LYS A 168 -12.91 14.37 0.98
N ILE A 169 -12.37 14.89 2.07
CA ILE A 169 -13.17 15.31 3.24
C ILE A 169 -13.26 16.84 3.39
N GLU A 170 -12.32 17.58 2.79
CA GLU A 170 -12.31 19.05 2.70
C GLU A 170 -11.72 19.51 1.36
#